data_AF-W7PN75-F1
#
_entry.id   AF-W7PN75-F1
#
_cell.length_a   1.000
_cell.length_b   1.000
_cell.length_c   1.000
_cell.angle_alpha   90.00
_cell.angle_beta   90.00
_cell.angle_gamma   90.00
#
_symmetry.space_group_name_H-M   'P 1'
#
loop_
_entity.id
_entity.type
_entity.pdbx_description
1 polymer ?
#
loop_
_entity_poly.entity_id
_entity_poly.type
_entity_poly.pdbx_seq_one_letter_code
_entity_poly.pdbx_strand_id
1 'polypeptide(L)' 'MTVHKSQGSEFTHTALLLPDAPNPILTREPVYTGITRARDWLTIVETGRGMLDEAVTREVIRVSGL' A
#
# COMPACT_ATOMS: atom_id res chain seq x y z
N MET A 1 0.48 -11.88 3.91
CA MET A 1 1.34 -10.98 4.71
C MET A 1 0.79 -9.57 4.59
N THR A 2 0.75 -8.79 5.67
CA THR A 2 0.36 -7.38 5.58
C THR A 2 1.56 -6.52 5.20
N VAL A 3 1.34 -5.35 4.60
CA VAL A 3 2.41 -4.39 4.29
C VAL A 3 3.24 -4.08 5.55
N HIS A 4 2.57 -3.88 6.70
CA HIS A 4 3.24 -3.65 7.98
C HIS A 4 4.22 -4.77 8.37
N LYS A 5 3.83 -6.05 8.17
CA LYS A 5 4.71 -7.20 8.47
C LYS A 5 5.82 -7.41 7.44
N SER A 6 5.79 -6.73 6.30
CA SER A 6 6.82 -6.80 5.26
C SER A 6 7.93 -5.74 5.41
N GLN A 7 7.84 -4.87 6.42
CA GLN A 7 8.83 -3.81 6.65
C GLN A 7 10.23 -4.42 6.83
N GLY A 8 11.22 -3.88 6.09
CA GLY A 8 12.60 -4.37 6.10
C GLY A 8 12.86 -5.62 5.24
N SER A 9 11.84 -6.18 4.58
CA SER A 9 11.97 -7.31 3.64
C SER A 9 11.83 -6.87 2.18
N GLU A 10 12.35 -7.64 1.23
CA GLU A 10 12.20 -7.41 -0.21
C GLU A 10 12.05 -8.74 -0.95
N PHE A 11 11.33 -8.72 -2.07
CA PHE A 11 10.98 -9.91 -2.85
C PHE A 11 11.19 -9.65 -4.34
N THR A 12 11.68 -10.65 -5.08
CA THR A 12 11.83 -10.60 -6.55
C THR A 12 10.53 -10.15 -7.23
N HIS A 13 9.40 -10.76 -6.84
CA HIS A 13 8.07 -10.35 -7.27
C HIS A 13 7.16 -10.10 -6.07
N THR A 14 6.42 -8.98 -6.08
CA THR A 14 5.37 -8.70 -5.10
C THR A 14 4.03 -8.52 -5.79
N ALA A 15 2.99 -9.13 -5.24
CA ALA A 15 1.61 -8.82 -5.58
C ALA A 15 0.97 -8.00 -4.45
N LEU A 16 0.55 -6.77 -4.75
CA LEU A 16 -0.13 -5.87 -3.82
C LEU A 16 -1.64 -5.95 -4.05
N LEU A 17 -2.35 -6.54 -3.10
CA LEU A 17 -3.81 -6.65 -3.13
C LEU A 17 -4.44 -5.44 -2.42
N LEU A 18 -5.26 -4.68 -3.14
CA LEU A 18 -6.04 -3.59 -2.58
C LEU A 18 -7.41 -4.11 -2.08
N PRO A 19 -8.01 -3.48 -1.07
CA PRO A 19 -9.35 -3.82 -0.61
C PRO A 19 -10.40 -3.55 -1.69
N ASP A 20 -11.54 -4.22 -1.59
CA ASP A 20 -12.69 -4.11 -2.50
C ASP A 20 -13.64 -2.97 -2.14
N ALA A 21 -13.46 -2.38 -0.96
CA ALA A 21 -14.20 -1.24 -0.44
C ALA A 21 -13.28 -0.22 0.22
N PRO A 22 -13.72 1.05 0.36
CA PRO A 22 -12.94 2.09 1.03
C PRO A 22 -12.51 1.65 2.43
N ASN A 23 -11.21 1.75 2.71
CA ASN A 23 -10.62 1.36 3.99
C ASN A 23 -9.75 2.50 4.52
N PRO A 24 -9.94 2.97 5.77
CA PRO A 24 -9.16 4.08 6.32
C PRO A 24 -7.66 3.76 6.47
N ILE A 25 -7.28 2.48 6.44
CA ILE A 25 -5.88 2.05 6.45
C ILE A 25 -5.23 2.23 5.07
N LEU A 26 -6.02 2.28 3.99
CA LEU A 26 -5.51 2.46 2.64
C LEU A 26 -5.20 3.95 2.39
N THR A 27 -3.95 4.32 2.66
CA THR A 27 -3.37 5.64 2.36
C THR A 27 -2.14 5.50 1.45
N ARG A 28 -1.49 6.61 1.12
CA ARG A 28 -0.31 6.65 0.26
C ARG A 28 0.86 5.84 0.84
N GLU A 29 1.05 5.84 2.15
CA GLU A 29 2.20 5.26 2.82
C GLU A 29 2.23 3.72 2.78
N PRO A 30 1.13 3.00 3.07
CA PRO A 30 1.07 1.55 2.86
C PRO A 30 1.21 1.15 1.39
N VAL A 31 0.65 1.92 0.46
CA VAL A 31 0.81 1.68 -0.99
C VAL A 31 2.29 1.81 -1.39
N TYR A 32 2.92 2.94 -1.05
CA TYR A 32 4.34 3.18 -1.31
C TYR A 32 5.23 2.11 -0.67
N THR A 33 4.97 1.76 0.59
CA THR A 33 5.73 0.74 1.30
C THR A 33 5.59 -0.62 0.60
N GLY A 34 4.38 -0.99 0.18
CA GLY A 34 4.10 -2.22 -0.56
C GLY A 34 4.81 -2.26 -1.91
N ILE A 35 4.79 -1.17 -2.67
CA ILE A 35 5.51 -1.03 -3.95
C ILE A 35 7.01 -1.26 -3.77
N THR A 36 7.62 -0.60 -2.78
CA THR A 36 9.06 -0.73 -2.51
C THR A 36 9.49 -2.09 -1.95
N ARG A 37 8.57 -3.03 -1.73
CA ARG A 37 8.93 -4.42 -1.39
C ARG A 37 9.28 -5.25 -2.64
N ALA A 38 8.88 -4.81 -3.83
CA ALA A 38 9.22 -5.46 -5.10
C ALA A 38 10.63 -5.05 -5.57
N ARG A 39 11.48 -6.03 -5.89
CA ARG A 39 12.79 -5.79 -6.52
C ARG A 39 12.69 -5.67 -8.03
N ASP A 40 12.08 -6.66 -8.67
CA ASP A 40 12.09 -6.77 -10.13
C ASP A 40 10.68 -6.60 -10.73
N TRP A 41 9.67 -7.13 -10.06
CA TRP A 41 8.32 -7.21 -10.62
C TRP A 41 7.25 -6.84 -9.59
N LEU A 42 6.28 -6.04 -10.00
CA LEU A 42 5.11 -5.68 -9.20
C LEU A 42 3.82 -6.00 -9.95
N THR A 43 2.89 -6.68 -9.28
CA THR A 43 1.50 -6.81 -9.70
C THR A 43 0.63 -6.04 -8.71
N ILE A 44 -0.24 -5.15 -9.18
CA ILE A 44 -1.26 -4.51 -8.35
C ILE A 44 -2.60 -5.13 -8.69
N VAL A 45 -3.31 -5.62 -7.68
CA VAL A 45 -4.63 -6.21 -7.81
C VAL A 45 -5.64 -5.28 -7.17
N GLU A 46 -6.40 -4.60 -8.01
CA GLU A 46 -7.55 -3.81 -7.60
C GLU A 46 -8.82 -4.67 -7.66
N THR A 47 -9.43 -4.92 -6.50
CA THR A 47 -10.73 -5.61 -6.42
C THR A 47 -11.90 -4.62 -6.49
N GLY A 48 -11.71 -3.37 -6.03
CA GLY A 48 -12.60 -2.23 -6.25
C GLY A 48 -11.99 -1.21 -7.21
N ARG A 49 -12.82 -0.55 -8.03
CA ARG A 49 -12.35 0.45 -9.01
C ARG A 49 -11.82 1.72 -8.32
N GLY A 50 -10.64 2.18 -8.73
CA GLY A 50 -10.08 3.47 -8.31
C GLY A 50 -9.52 3.50 -6.89
N MET A 51 -9.33 2.32 -6.27
CA MET A 51 -8.80 2.23 -4.91
C MET A 51 -7.36 2.73 -4.83
N LEU A 52 -6.55 2.48 -5.87
CA LEU A 52 -5.19 3.02 -5.94
C LEU A 52 -5.20 4.55 -6.04
N ASP A 53 -6.04 5.11 -6.91
CA ASP A 53 -6.15 6.56 -7.12
C ASP A 53 -6.61 7.28 -5.83
N GLU A 54 -7.57 6.68 -5.12
CA GLU A 54 -8.03 7.15 -3.81
C GLU A 54 -6.91 7.05 -2.76
N ALA A 55 -6.15 5.96 -2.75
CA ALA A 55 -5.07 5.75 -1.80
C ALA A 55 -3.94 6.77 -1.97
N VAL A 56 -3.53 7.04 -3.21
CA VAL A 56 -2.39 7.95 -3.48
C VAL A 56 -2.69 9.40 -3.16
N THR A 57 -3.97 9.80 -3.12
CA THR A 57 -4.40 11.15 -2.73
C THR A 57 -4.59 11.32 -1.21
N ARG A 58 -4.63 10.21 -0.45
CA ARG A 58 -4.78 10.23 1.00
C ARG A 58 -3.43 10.21 1.71
N GLU A 59 -3.15 11.27 2.46
CA GLU A 59 -2.03 11.32 3.40
C GLU A 59 -2.46 10.94 4.82
N VAL A 60 -1.56 10.29 5.56
CA VAL A 60 -1.77 10.07 6.99
C VAL A 60 -1.59 11.40 7.74
N ILE A 61 -2.67 11.86 8.37
CA ILE A 61 -2.60 12.95 9.35
C ILE A 61 -1.92 12.41 10.60
N ARG A 62 -0.67 12.83 10.83
CA ARG A 62 0.03 12.57 12.10
C ARG A 62 -0.28 13.70 13.07
N VAL A 63 -0.96 13.37 14.17
CA VAL A 63 -1.05 14.26 15.32
C VAL A 63 0.15 13.93 16.22
N SER A 64 1.18 14.79 16.21
CA SER A 64 2.29 14.75 17.17
C SER A 64 2.45 16.10 17.86
N GLY A 65 2.89 16.10 19.13
CA GLY A 65 3.26 17.30 19.88
C GLY A 65 4.73 17.69 19.73
N LEU A 66 5.39 17.20 18.67
CA LEU A 66 6.76 17.52 18.24
C LEU A 66 6.69 18.43 17.01
#